data_AF-A0A976QBM5-F1
#
_entry.id   AF-A0A976QBM5-F1
#
_cell.length_a   1.000
_cell.length_b   1.000
_cell.length_c   1.000
_cell.angle_alpha   90.00
_cell.angle_beta   90.00
_cell.angle_gamma   90.00
#
_symmetry.space_group_name_H-M   'P 1'
#
loop_
_entity.id
_entity.type
_entity.pdbx_description
1 polymer ?
#
loop_
_entity_poly.entity_id
_entity_poly.type
_entity_poly.pdbx_seq_one_letter_code
_entity_poly.pdbx_strand_id
1 'polypeptide(L)' 'MEPSLSDFLLPGLKLMIIGMGIVYLFLALLVWIIGVTARLVGTMAPEPTQIAKRSSLEVEKEEAELVAVIATAVERHSR' A
#
# COMPACT_ATOMS: atom_id res chain seq x y z
N MET A 1 56.49 -8.00 -18.30
CA MET A 1 55.10 -8.46 -18.34
C MET A 1 54.26 -7.22 -18.16
N GLU A 2 53.60 -6.75 -19.21
CA GLU A 2 52.78 -5.55 -19.10
C GLU A 2 51.52 -5.90 -18.28
N PRO A 3 51.23 -5.18 -17.19
CA PRO A 3 50.05 -5.44 -16.39
C PRO A 3 48.82 -5.20 -17.26
N SER A 4 48.05 -6.26 -17.47
CA SER A 4 46.89 -6.22 -18.34
C SER A 4 45.74 -5.53 -17.61
N LEU A 5 45.01 -4.64 -18.29
CA LEU A 5 43.84 -3.94 -17.69
C LEU A 5 42.80 -4.92 -17.12
N SER A 6 42.76 -6.15 -17.66
CA SER A 6 41.97 -7.27 -17.15
C SER A 6 42.26 -7.59 -15.68
N ASP A 7 43.50 -7.47 -15.22
CA ASP A 7 43.88 -7.80 -13.84
C ASP A 7 43.27 -6.83 -12.82
N PHE A 8 42.90 -5.61 -13.23
CA PHE A 8 42.24 -4.61 -12.38
C PHE A 8 40.72 -4.59 -12.56
N LEU A 9 40.24 -4.82 -13.79
CA LEU A 9 38.80 -4.82 -14.11
C LEU A 9 38.06 -6.04 -13.57
N LEU A 10 38.65 -7.24 -13.60
CA LEU A 10 38.01 -8.45 -13.05
C LEU A 10 37.72 -8.33 -11.54
N PRO A 11 38.67 -7.89 -10.70
CA PRO A 11 38.43 -7.68 -9.27
C PRO A 11 37.38 -6.60 -9.00
N GLY A 12 37.39 -5.49 -9.73
CA GLY A 12 36.41 -4.42 -9.60
C GLY A 12 34.99 -4.88 -9.94
N LEU A 13 34.83 -5.63 -11.03
CA LEU A 13 33.54 -6.20 -11.42
C LEU A 13 33.04 -7.23 -10.41
N LYS A 14 33.93 -8.08 -9.88
CA LYS A 14 33.61 -9.05 -8.83
C LYS A 14 33.12 -8.37 -7.56
N LEU A 15 33.78 -7.30 -7.13
CA LEU A 15 33.36 -6.48 -5.99
C LEU A 15 32.02 -5.78 -6.22
N MET A 16 31.75 -5.29 -7.44
CA MET A 16 30.45 -4.68 -7.79
C MET A 16 29.30 -5.69 -7.64
N ILE A 17 29.47 -6.90 -8.18
CA ILE A 17 28.46 -7.95 -8.10
C ILE A 17 28.20 -8.35 -6.64
N ILE A 18 29.26 -8.48 -5.84
CA ILE A 18 29.14 -8.79 -4.40
C ILE A 18 28.42 -7.67 -3.64
N GLY A 19 28.81 -6.42 -3.88
CA GLY A 19 28.18 -5.26 -3.24
C GLY A 19 26.70 -5.16 -3.59
N MET A 20 26.37 -5.31 -4.88
CA MET A 20 24.99 -5.30 -5.36
C MET A 20 24.18 -6.46 -4.76
N GLY A 21 24.77 -7.65 -4.64
CA GLY A 21 24.12 -8.82 -4.05
C GLY A 21 23.79 -8.64 -2.56
N ILE A 22 24.72 -8.11 -1.77
CA ILE A 22 24.51 -7.86 -0.33
C ILE A 22 23.44 -6.79 -0.12
N VAL A 23 23.49 -5.69 -0.88
CA VAL A 23 22.48 -4.62 -0.80
C VAL A 23 21.11 -5.16 -1.20
N TYR A 24 21.04 -5.93 -2.29
CA TYR A 24 19.79 -6.55 -2.73
C TYR A 24 19.23 -7.50 -1.65
N LEU A 25 20.06 -8.35 -1.05
CA LEU A 25 19.65 -9.25 0.01
C LEU A 25 19.13 -8.49 1.23
N PHE A 26 19.80 -7.40 1.60
CA PHE A 26 19.41 -6.54 2.71
C PHE A 26 18.04 -5.87 2.45
N LEU A 27 17.85 -5.30 1.26
CA LEU A 27 16.57 -4.71 0.86
C LEU A 27 15.47 -5.75 0.77
N ALA A 28 15.73 -6.94 0.22
CA ALA A 28 14.76 -8.03 0.16
C ALA A 28 14.32 -8.47 1.56
N LEU A 29 15.26 -8.56 2.52
CA LEU A 29 14.97 -8.85 3.91
C LEU A 29 14.09 -7.75 4.54
N LEU A 30 14.42 -6.47 4.31
CA LEU A 30 13.61 -5.35 4.80
C LEU A 30 12.19 -5.37 4.23
N VAL A 31 12.05 -5.58 2.92
CA VAL A 31 10.74 -5.69 2.26
C VAL A 31 9.94 -6.85 2.83
N TRP A 32 10.59 -7.99 3.11
CA TRP A 32 9.93 -9.13 3.75
C TRP A 32 9.44 -8.75 5.15
N ILE A 33 10.28 -8.14 5.99
CA ILE A 33 9.89 -7.70 7.34
C ILE A 33 8.70 -6.74 7.26
N ILE A 34 8.74 -5.74 6.38
CA ILE A 34 7.65 -4.79 6.17
C ILE A 34 6.37 -5.51 5.69
N GLY A 35 6.50 -6.53 4.84
CA GLY A 35 5.37 -7.35 4.42
C GLY A 35 4.74 -8.16 5.57
N VAL A 36 5.57 -8.69 6.46
CA VAL A 36 5.11 -9.40 7.67
C VAL A 36 4.40 -8.44 8.61
N THR A 37 4.96 -7.26 8.86
CA THR A 37 4.30 -6.25 9.69
C THR A 37 3.00 -5.77 9.05
N ALA A 38 2.94 -5.56 7.74
CA ALA A 38 1.71 -5.20 7.03
C ALA A 38 0.62 -6.27 7.17
N ARG A 39 0.98 -7.55 7.10
CA ARG A 39 0.03 -8.66 7.33
C ARG A 39 -0.43 -8.73 8.78
N LEU A 40 0.47 -8.50 9.73
CA LEU A 40 0.16 -8.52 11.15
C LEU A 40 -0.76 -7.35 11.54
N VAL A 41 -0.49 -6.15 11.00
CA VAL A 41 -1.32 -4.96 11.21
C VAL A 41 -2.70 -5.13 10.56
N GLY A 42 -2.81 -5.65 9.32
CA GLY A 42 -4.11 -5.91 8.71
C GLY A 42 -4.98 -6.93 9.45
N THR A 43 -4.36 -7.79 10.27
CA THR A 43 -5.08 -8.77 11.11
C THR A 43 -5.51 -8.17 12.46
N MET A 44 -4.71 -7.28 13.05
CA MET A 44 -4.96 -6.69 14.38
C MET A 44 -5.74 -5.37 14.34
N ALA A 45 -5.63 -4.63 13.23
CA ALA A 45 -6.43 -3.47 12.90
C ALA A 45 -7.03 -3.71 11.52
N PRO A 46 -8.10 -4.51 11.40
CA PRO A 46 -8.91 -4.49 10.21
C PRO A 46 -9.46 -3.07 10.09
N GLU A 47 -8.79 -2.22 9.30
CA GLU A 47 -9.48 -1.08 8.74
C GLU A 47 -10.71 -1.67 8.04
N PRO A 48 -11.91 -1.16 8.33
CA PRO A 48 -13.10 -1.58 7.63
C PRO A 48 -13.03 -0.98 6.23
N THR A 49 -12.11 -1.44 5.38
CA THR A 49 -12.33 -1.48 3.94
C THR A 49 -13.26 -2.66 3.63
N GLN A 50 -14.37 -2.73 4.37
CA GLN A 50 -15.60 -3.15 3.73
C GLN A 50 -15.92 -2.04 2.74
N ILE A 51 -15.38 -2.14 1.53
CA ILE A 51 -16.23 -1.85 0.38
C ILE A 51 -17.29 -2.95 0.40
N ALA A 52 -18.22 -2.86 1.37
CA ALA A 52 -19.49 -3.52 1.29
C ALA A 52 -20.03 -3.00 -0.03
N LYS A 53 -20.15 -3.90 -1.00
CA LYS A 53 -20.88 -3.62 -2.22
C LYS A 53 -22.31 -3.34 -1.76
N ARG A 54 -22.60 -2.06 -1.46
CA ARG A 54 -23.93 -1.65 -1.00
C ARG A 54 -24.89 -2.15 -2.07
N SER A 55 -25.86 -2.94 -1.62
CA SER A 55 -26.96 -3.34 -2.49
C SER A 55 -27.63 -2.05 -2.99
N SER A 56 -28.06 -2.03 -4.25
CA SER A 56 -28.77 -0.89 -4.84
C SER A 56 -29.96 -0.44 -3.97
N LEU A 57 -30.57 -1.38 -3.24
CA LEU A 57 -31.69 -1.13 -2.33
C LEU A 57 -31.28 -0.35 -1.07
N GLU A 58 -30.05 -0.53 -0.61
CA GLU A 58 -29.53 0.15 0.59
C GLU A 58 -29.13 1.59 0.28
N VAL A 59 -28.59 1.83 -0.93
CA VAL A 59 -28.30 3.17 -1.46
C VAL A 59 -29.60 3.96 -1.66
N GLU A 60 -30.61 3.34 -2.26
CA GLU A 60 -31.90 3.99 -2.51
C GLU A 60 -32.64 4.38 -1.22
N LYS A 61 -32.54 3.54 -0.18
CA LYS A 61 -33.12 3.83 1.13
C LYS A 61 -32.40 4.98 1.84
N GLU A 62 -31.07 5.01 1.78
CA GLU A 62 -30.24 6.08 2.36
C GLU A 62 -30.51 7.42 1.65
N GLU A 63 -30.64 7.41 0.33
CA GLU A 63 -30.99 8.59 -0.46
C GLU A 63 -32.41 9.10 -0.14
N ALA A 64 -33.39 8.21 -0.03
CA ALA A 64 -34.76 8.57 0.38
C ALA A 64 -34.81 9.17 1.80
N GLU A 65 -34.02 8.65 2.73
CA GLU A 65 -33.90 9.17 4.10
C GLU A 65 -33.26 10.56 4.13
N LEU A 66 -32.17 10.77 3.37
CA LEU A 66 -31.52 12.07 3.24
C LEU A 66 -32.44 13.12 2.63
N VAL A 67 -33.21 12.76 1.60
CA VAL A 67 -34.19 13.65 0.97
C VAL A 67 -35.30 14.03 1.95
N ALA A 68 -35.78 13.09 2.78
CA ALA A 68 -36.81 13.36 3.78
C ALA A 68 -36.31 14.30 4.90
N VAL A 69 -35.07 14.13 5.36
CA VAL A 69 -34.45 15.01 6.36
C VAL A 69 -34.26 16.41 5.80
N ILE A 70 -33.77 16.54 4.57
CA ILE A 70 -33.58 17.84 3.91
C ILE A 70 -34.92 18.54 3.70
N ALA A 71 -35.95 17.83 3.22
CA ALA A 71 -37.29 18.39 3.06
C ALA A 71 -37.85 18.93 4.39
N THR A 72 -37.69 18.18 5.47
CA THR A 72 -38.11 18.59 6.82
C THR A 72 -37.32 19.82 7.31
N ALA A 73 -36.01 19.86 7.05
CA ALA A 73 -35.16 20.99 7.43
C ALA A 73 -35.51 22.27 6.66
N VAL A 74 -35.79 22.16 5.35
CA VAL A 74 -36.19 23.29 4.50
C VAL A 74 -37.55 23.83 4.93
N GLU A 75 -38.54 22.96 5.17
CA GLU A 75 -39.87 23.37 5.64
C GLU A 75 -39.82 24.03 7.03
N ARG A 76 -38.92 23.57 7.90
CA ARG A 76 -38.71 24.17 9.22
C ARG A 76 -38.01 25.53 9.16
N HIS A 77 -37.14 25.76 8.18
CA HIS A 77 -36.43 27.02 8.00
C HIS A 77 -37.26 28.08 7.28
N SER A 78 -38.25 27.68 6.47
CA SER A 78 -39.15 28.59 5.76
C SER A 78 -40.34 29.10 6.60
N ARG A 79 -40.35 28.86 7.92
CA ARG A 79 -41.41 29.28 8.85
C ARG A 79 -40.88 30.26 9.87
#